data_AF-A0AAN8KFS5-F1
#
_entry.id   AF-A0AAN8KFS5-F1
#
_cell.length_a   1.000
_cell.length_b   1.000
_cell.length_c   1.000
_cell.angle_alpha   90.00
_cell.angle_beta   90.00
_cell.angle_gamma   90.00
#
_symmetry.space_group_name_H-M   'P 1'
#
loop_
_entity.id
_entity.type
_entity.pdbx_description
1 polymer ?
#
loop_
_entity_poly.entity_id
_entity_poly.type
_entity_poly.pdbx_seq_one_letter_code
_entity_poly.pdbx_strand_id
1 'polypeptide(L)'
;MGPPSISISSRIQSPLGLLRPGMWLPGVRNFHCHKESWLCDASEKDRVTAVLESLKRVKQEDDTNSFYDIHKVTDNFVRIFVFTFVEWLDIIEIEMKPNITHVTAFSSGFLPLCIPFACVINLALFWIPFSDMGQNKRRVDALKERISLQIQVINVN
;
A
#
# COMPACT_ATOMS: atom_id res chain seq x y z
N MET A 1 -5.01 24.08 2.45
CA MET A 1 -4.71 22.95 3.33
C MET A 1 -3.20 22.90 3.53
N GLY A 2 -2.71 22.60 4.73
CA GLY A 2 -1.26 22.41 4.94
C GLY A 2 -0.75 21.16 4.23
N PRO A 3 0.57 20.97 4.10
CA PRO A 3 1.12 19.74 3.54
C PRO A 3 0.64 18.53 4.35
N PRO A 4 0.34 17.38 3.70
CA PRO A 4 -0.07 16.17 4.41
C PRO A 4 1.01 15.79 5.42
N SER A 5 0.58 15.53 6.65
CA SER A 5 1.46 15.20 7.77
C SER A 5 0.82 14.09 8.60
N ILE A 6 1.65 13.28 9.25
CA ILE A 6 1.21 12.20 10.14
C ILE A 6 1.71 12.46 11.55
N SER A 7 0.90 12.09 12.54
CA SER A 7 1.24 12.19 13.96
C SER A 7 2.48 11.36 14.32
N ILE A 8 3.16 11.77 15.39
CA ILE A 8 4.28 11.00 15.97
C ILE A 8 3.80 9.60 16.38
N SER A 9 2.58 9.51 16.92
CA SER A 9 1.94 8.24 17.28
C SER A 9 1.90 7.28 16.09
N SER A 10 1.39 7.75 14.94
CA SER A 10 1.34 6.94 13.71
C SER A 10 2.71 6.51 13.21
N ARG A 11 3.73 7.39 13.28
CA ARG A 11 5.11 7.05 12.90
C ARG A 11 5.70 5.93 13.75
N ILE A 12 5.46 5.97 15.06
CA ILE A 12 5.97 4.95 15.99
C ILE A 12 5.22 3.63 15.82
N GLN A 13 3.91 3.70 15.57
CA GLN A 13 3.05 2.52 15.49
C GLN A 13 3.10 1.81 14.13
N SER A 14 3.40 2.51 13.03
CA SER A 14 3.31 1.96 11.67
C SER A 14 4.19 0.73 11.37
N PRO A 15 5.42 0.57 11.93
CA PRO A 15 6.21 -0.62 11.67
C PRO A 15 5.54 -1.92 12.13
N LEU A 16 4.66 -1.86 13.15
CA LEU A 16 3.92 -3.04 13.62
C LEU A 16 2.84 -3.49 12.62
N GLY A 17 2.40 -2.61 11.71
CA GLY A 17 1.54 -2.99 10.59
C GLY A 17 2.17 -4.03 9.65
N LEU A 18 3.49 -4.20 9.70
CA LEU A 18 4.23 -5.19 8.92
C LEU A 18 4.02 -6.64 9.41
N LEU A 19 3.43 -6.85 10.59
CA LEU A 19 3.08 -8.19 11.08
C LEU A 19 1.91 -8.81 10.30
N ARG A 20 1.03 -7.97 9.73
CA ARG A 20 -0.08 -8.37 8.82
C ARG A 20 -0.98 -9.47 9.37
N PRO A 21 -1.46 -9.37 10.61
CA PRO A 21 -2.27 -10.43 11.20
C PRO A 21 -3.55 -10.70 10.38
N GLY A 22 -4.16 -9.65 9.79
CA GLY A 22 -5.34 -9.77 8.92
C GLY A 22 -5.09 -10.52 7.61
N MET A 23 -3.81 -10.71 7.21
CA MET A 23 -3.43 -11.51 6.05
C MET A 23 -3.31 -13.01 6.35
N TRP A 24 -3.32 -13.40 7.64
CA TRP A 24 -3.12 -14.79 8.07
C TRP A 24 -4.40 -15.64 7.94
N LEU A 25 -5.58 -15.03 8.07
CA LEU A 25 -6.85 -15.76 8.06
C LEU A 25 -7.51 -15.74 6.66
N PRO A 26 -7.68 -16.90 6.00
CA PRO A 26 -8.44 -16.98 4.74
C PRO A 26 -9.91 -16.64 5.03
N GLY A 27 -10.45 -15.63 4.35
CA GLY A 27 -11.80 -15.08 4.58
C GLY A 27 -11.76 -13.61 4.99
N VAL A 28 -10.98 -13.28 6.03
CA VAL A 28 -10.74 -11.89 6.46
C VAL A 28 -9.82 -11.20 5.44
N ARG A 29 -8.74 -11.89 5.03
CA ARG A 29 -7.76 -11.39 4.06
C ARG A 29 -8.35 -10.74 2.81
N ASN A 30 -9.42 -11.31 2.26
CA ASN A 30 -9.97 -10.89 0.98
C ASN A 30 -10.73 -9.54 1.07
N PHE A 31 -11.12 -9.10 2.27
CA PHE A 31 -11.76 -7.79 2.48
C PHE A 31 -10.76 -6.64 2.64
N HIS A 32 -9.49 -6.97 2.92
CA HIS A 32 -8.47 -6.00 3.31
C HIS A 32 -7.32 -5.91 2.33
N CYS A 33 -7.37 -6.69 1.25
CA CYS A 33 -6.24 -6.87 0.37
C CYS A 33 -6.72 -6.82 -1.08
N HIS A 34 -5.96 -6.10 -1.88
CA HIS A 34 -6.03 -6.15 -3.32
C HIS A 34 -4.70 -6.67 -3.85
N LYS A 35 -4.74 -7.69 -4.71
CA LYS A 35 -3.55 -8.24 -5.35
C LYS A 35 -3.73 -8.19 -6.86
N GLU A 36 -2.69 -7.72 -7.54
CA GLU A 36 -2.63 -7.84 -9.00
C GLU A 36 -1.22 -8.21 -9.46
N SER A 37 -1.14 -8.74 -10.66
CA SER A 37 0.13 -9.06 -11.31
C SER A 37 0.19 -8.43 -12.69
N TRP A 38 1.35 -7.84 -12.97
CA TRP A 38 1.64 -7.05 -14.14
C TRP A 38 2.72 -7.76 -14.95
N LEU A 39 2.46 -8.01 -16.22
CA LEU A 39 3.48 -8.40 -17.18
C LEU A 39 4.12 -7.12 -17.74
N CYS A 40 5.45 -7.08 -17.73
CA CYS A 40 6.20 -5.95 -18.27
C CYS A 40 7.61 -6.42 -18.68
N ASP A 41 7.98 -6.13 -19.92
CA ASP A 41 9.24 -6.59 -20.53
C ASP A 41 10.46 -5.75 -20.11
N ALA A 42 10.27 -4.73 -19.29
CA ALA A 42 11.34 -3.88 -18.78
C ALA A 42 12.16 -4.56 -17.67
N SER A 43 13.41 -4.13 -17.49
CA SER A 43 14.26 -4.65 -16.42
C SER A 43 13.65 -4.37 -15.03
N GLU A 44 14.02 -5.15 -14.02
CA GLU A 44 13.54 -4.94 -12.64
C GLU A 44 13.85 -3.53 -12.13
N LYS A 45 15.05 -3.01 -12.45
CA LYS A 45 15.48 -1.66 -12.06
C LYS A 45 14.68 -0.56 -12.75
N ASP A 46 14.38 -0.72 -14.03
CA ASP A 46 13.55 0.24 -14.76
C ASP A 46 12.12 0.25 -14.22
N ARG A 47 11.59 -0.93 -13.86
CA ARG A 47 10.27 -1.04 -13.22
C ARG A 47 10.24 -0.39 -11.85
N VAL A 48 11.27 -0.57 -11.01
CA VAL A 48 11.40 0.15 -9.73
C VAL A 48 11.40 1.66 -9.96
N THR A 49 12.19 2.14 -10.92
CA THR A 49 12.29 3.56 -11.24
C THR A 49 10.94 4.12 -11.69
N ALA A 50 10.25 3.44 -12.60
CA ALA A 50 8.94 3.83 -13.10
C ALA A 50 7.87 3.86 -11.99
N VAL A 51 7.91 2.92 -11.04
CA VAL A 51 7.03 2.92 -9.86
C VAL A 51 7.30 4.14 -8.97
N LEU A 52 8.56 4.47 -8.71
CA LEU A 52 8.92 5.63 -7.89
C LEU A 52 8.53 6.95 -8.55
N GLU A 53 8.69 7.05 -9.88
CA GLU A 53 8.24 8.21 -10.64
C GLU A 53 6.71 8.34 -10.66
N SER A 54 6.00 7.24 -10.87
CA SER A 54 4.54 7.20 -10.77
C SER A 54 4.07 7.65 -9.39
N LEU A 55 4.69 7.15 -8.31
CA LEU A 55 4.37 7.55 -6.95
C LEU A 55 4.59 9.06 -6.73
N LYS A 56 5.64 9.66 -7.32
CA LYS A 56 5.85 11.11 -7.24
C LYS A 56 4.69 11.88 -7.89
N ARG A 57 4.17 11.40 -9.03
CA ARG A 57 3.00 12.00 -9.69
C ARG A 57 1.73 11.84 -8.87
N VAL A 58 1.49 10.62 -8.35
CA VAL A 58 0.36 10.36 -7.43
C VAL A 58 0.39 11.32 -6.24
N LYS A 59 1.56 11.51 -5.60
CA LYS A 59 1.72 12.46 -4.48
C LYS A 59 1.39 13.91 -4.85
N GLN A 60 1.66 14.34 -6.07
CA GLN A 60 1.43 15.71 -6.53
C GLN A 60 -0.03 15.97 -6.89
N GLU A 61 -0.72 14.94 -7.37
CA GLU A 61 -2.10 15.02 -7.83
C GLU A 61 -3.12 14.56 -6.78
N ASP A 62 -2.67 14.00 -5.65
CA ASP A 62 -3.54 13.48 -4.59
C ASP A 62 -4.33 14.61 -3.92
N ASP A 63 -5.65 14.58 -4.12
CA ASP A 63 -6.63 15.48 -3.51
C ASP A 63 -7.18 14.93 -2.19
N THR A 64 -6.85 13.67 -1.84
CA THR A 64 -7.36 12.99 -0.64
C THR A 64 -6.63 13.36 0.64
N ASN A 65 -5.59 14.20 0.54
CA ASN A 65 -4.70 14.58 1.65
C ASN A 65 -4.05 13.36 2.32
N SER A 66 -3.75 12.31 1.54
CA SER A 66 -3.05 11.13 2.01
C SER A 66 -1.54 11.40 2.08
N PHE A 67 -0.90 10.84 3.10
CA PHE A 67 0.55 10.91 3.26
C PHE A 67 1.19 9.59 2.78
N TYR A 68 2.07 9.70 1.80
CA TYR A 68 2.77 8.55 1.21
C TYR A 68 4.23 8.52 1.64
N ASP A 69 4.64 7.48 2.35
CA ASP A 69 6.00 7.26 2.84
C ASP A 69 6.66 6.07 2.12
N ILE A 70 7.83 6.30 1.55
CA ILE A 70 8.59 5.23 0.88
C ILE A 70 9.40 4.53 1.97
N HIS A 71 8.86 3.42 2.47
CA HIS A 71 9.43 2.75 3.63
C HIS A 71 10.62 1.85 3.29
N LYS A 72 10.61 1.19 2.11
CA LYS A 72 11.71 0.34 1.66
C LYS A 72 11.81 0.33 0.14
N VAL A 73 13.03 0.41 -0.38
CA VAL A 73 13.37 0.23 -1.80
C VAL A 73 14.58 -0.69 -1.89
N THR A 74 14.50 -1.69 -2.75
CA THR A 74 15.62 -2.53 -3.21
C THR A 74 15.59 -2.61 -4.73
N ASP A 75 16.54 -3.33 -5.34
CA ASP A 75 16.60 -3.49 -6.80
C ASP A 75 15.34 -4.13 -7.43
N ASN A 76 14.54 -4.83 -6.63
CA ASN A 76 13.41 -5.63 -7.08
C ASN A 76 12.18 -5.53 -6.16
N PHE A 77 12.17 -4.60 -5.20
CA PHE A 77 11.08 -4.49 -4.24
C PHE A 77 10.87 -3.05 -3.78
N VAL A 78 9.61 -2.61 -3.77
CA VAL A 78 9.20 -1.30 -3.26
C VAL A 78 8.09 -1.50 -2.24
N ARG A 79 8.22 -0.85 -1.08
CA ARG A 79 7.18 -0.77 -0.06
C ARG A 79 6.84 0.68 0.24
N ILE A 80 5.55 0.96 0.20
CA ILE A 80 4.99 2.29 0.43
C ILE A 80 3.99 2.18 1.57
N PHE A 81 4.12 3.03 2.57
CA PHE A 81 3.10 3.27 3.57
C PHE A 81 2.23 4.44 3.11
N VAL A 82 0.93 4.24 3.11
CA VAL A 82 -0.05 5.25 2.74
C VAL A 82 -0.94 5.49 3.95
N PHE A 83 -0.85 6.70 4.51
CA PHE A 83 -1.69 7.13 5.60
C PHE A 83 -2.80 8.00 5.04
N THR A 84 -4.06 7.64 5.30
CA THR A 84 -5.20 8.51 4.95
C THR A 84 -5.19 9.79 5.79
N PHE A 85 -6.09 10.74 5.49
CA PHE A 85 -6.25 11.97 6.26
C PHE A 85 -6.54 11.75 7.77
N VAL A 86 -7.09 10.59 8.12
CA VAL A 86 -7.39 10.14 9.50
C VAL A 86 -6.36 9.14 10.02
N GLU A 87 -5.27 8.94 9.28
CA GLU A 87 -4.14 8.09 9.65
C GLU A 87 -4.47 6.59 9.75
N TRP A 88 -5.45 6.10 8.96
CA TRP A 88 -5.46 4.68 8.59
C TRP A 88 -4.24 4.36 7.75
N LEU A 89 -3.53 3.30 8.14
CA LEU A 89 -2.35 2.81 7.45
C LEU A 89 -2.73 1.72 6.45
N ASP A 90 -2.42 2.01 5.20
CA ASP A 90 -2.44 1.08 4.09
C ASP A 90 -1.01 0.86 3.60
N ILE A 91 -0.71 -0.36 3.16
CA ILE A 91 0.63 -0.77 2.76
C ILE A 91 0.55 -1.30 1.34
N ILE A 92 1.34 -0.71 0.45
CA ILE A 92 1.50 -1.18 -0.92
C ILE A 92 2.88 -1.80 -1.04
N GLU A 93 2.91 -3.07 -1.44
CA GLU A 93 4.12 -3.79 -1.74
C GLU A 93 4.15 -4.20 -3.20
N ILE A 94 5.27 -3.92 -3.84
CA ILE A 94 5.49 -4.19 -5.26
C ILE A 94 6.77 -5.00 -5.35
N GLU A 95 6.63 -6.27 -5.71
CA GLU A 95 7.73 -7.21 -5.91
C GLU A 95 7.94 -7.42 -7.42
N MET A 96 9.11 -7.04 -7.93
CA MET A 96 9.50 -7.24 -9.32
C MET A 96 10.23 -8.58 -9.42
N LYS A 97 9.65 -9.52 -10.17
CA LYS A 97 10.30 -10.76 -10.61
C LYS A 97 10.61 -10.67 -12.10
N PRO A 98 11.38 -11.60 -12.68
CA PRO A 98 11.60 -11.63 -14.12
C PRO A 98 10.26 -11.60 -14.88
N ASN A 99 10.08 -10.60 -15.73
CA ASN A 99 8.89 -10.32 -16.57
C ASN A 99 7.56 -10.07 -15.83
N ILE A 100 7.46 -10.36 -14.53
CA ILE A 100 6.22 -10.23 -13.75
C ILE A 100 6.45 -9.33 -12.54
N THR A 101 5.56 -8.37 -12.32
CA THR A 101 5.52 -7.56 -11.10
C THR A 101 4.28 -7.93 -10.30
N HIS A 102 4.46 -8.36 -9.06
CA HIS A 102 3.37 -8.64 -8.14
C HIS A 102 3.10 -7.42 -7.27
N VAL A 103 1.86 -6.97 -7.25
CA VAL A 103 1.41 -5.86 -6.42
C VAL A 103 0.46 -6.39 -5.37
N THR A 104 0.69 -6.02 -4.13
CA THR A 104 -0.17 -6.35 -2.99
C THR A 104 -0.39 -5.08 -2.19
N ALA A 105 -1.62 -4.59 -2.17
CA ALA A 105 -2.04 -3.46 -1.36
C ALA A 105 -2.99 -3.95 -0.27
N PHE A 106 -2.75 -3.59 0.98
CA PHE A 106 -3.57 -4.03 2.10
C PHE A 106 -3.60 -3.04 3.25
N SER A 107 -4.68 -3.09 4.03
CA SER A 107 -4.86 -2.26 5.22
C SER A 107 -4.29 -2.94 6.48
N SER A 108 -3.63 -2.18 7.35
CA SER A 108 -2.96 -2.76 8.54
C SER A 108 -3.92 -3.08 9.69
N GLY A 109 -5.12 -2.52 9.70
CA GLY A 109 -6.10 -2.77 10.76
C GLY A 109 -7.31 -1.84 10.73
N PHE A 110 -8.26 -2.12 11.63
CA PHE A 110 -9.55 -1.43 11.72
C PHE A 110 -9.46 -0.02 12.30
N LEU A 111 -8.54 0.22 13.24
CA LEU A 111 -8.37 1.52 13.90
C LEU A 111 -7.27 2.35 13.24
N PRO A 112 -7.46 3.68 13.12
CA PRO A 112 -6.42 4.58 12.67
C PRO A 112 -5.26 4.65 13.68
N LEU A 113 -4.05 4.84 13.18
CA LEU A 113 -2.84 4.84 14.02
C LEU A 113 -2.64 6.14 14.80
N CYS A 114 -3.46 7.16 14.57
CA CYS A 114 -3.50 8.35 15.42
C CYS A 114 -3.95 8.01 16.85
N ILE A 115 -4.76 6.95 17.02
CA ILE A 115 -5.19 6.46 18.33
C ILE A 115 -3.99 5.75 19.00
N PRO A 116 -3.60 6.12 20.23
CA PRO A 116 -2.54 5.44 20.96
C PRO A 116 -2.84 3.94 21.13
N PHE A 117 -1.83 3.10 20.97
CA PHE A 117 -1.93 1.63 21.06
C PHE A 117 -2.87 0.98 20.02
N ALA A 118 -3.34 1.72 19.00
CA ALA A 118 -4.12 1.17 17.90
C ALA A 118 -3.41 0.00 17.20
N CYS A 119 -2.08 0.00 17.12
CA CYS A 119 -1.34 -1.13 16.56
C CYS A 119 -1.59 -2.44 17.33
N VAL A 120 -1.55 -2.40 18.66
CA VAL A 120 -1.79 -3.57 19.53
C VAL A 120 -3.25 -4.00 19.45
N ILE A 121 -4.18 -3.03 19.45
CA ILE A 121 -5.61 -3.33 19.32
C ILE A 121 -5.91 -3.93 17.95
N ASN A 122 -5.36 -3.38 16.87
CA ASN A 122 -5.50 -3.93 15.52
C ASN A 122 -4.91 -5.34 15.42
N LEU A 123 -3.78 -5.60 16.09
CA LEU A 123 -3.20 -6.94 16.20
C LEU A 123 -4.12 -7.89 16.95
N ALA A 124 -4.77 -7.43 18.02
CA ALA A 124 -5.73 -8.21 18.78
C ALA A 124 -7.08 -8.35 18.09
N LEU A 125 -7.45 -7.48 17.15
CA LEU A 125 -8.75 -7.50 16.46
C LEU A 125 -8.63 -7.92 14.99
N PHE A 126 -7.53 -8.57 14.62
CA PHE A 126 -7.21 -8.90 13.24
C PHE A 126 -8.22 -9.83 12.54
N TRP A 127 -9.06 -10.52 13.31
CA TRP A 127 -10.12 -11.40 12.80
C TRP A 127 -11.43 -10.68 12.51
N ILE A 128 -11.56 -9.40 12.90
CA ILE A 128 -12.78 -8.62 12.64
C ILE A 128 -12.76 -8.17 11.18
N PRO A 129 -13.73 -8.59 10.35
CA PRO A 129 -13.83 -8.11 8.99
C PRO A 129 -14.23 -6.63 8.99
N PHE A 130 -13.52 -5.85 8.18
CA PHE A 130 -13.78 -4.45 7.89
C PHE A 130 -13.59 -4.23 6.39
N SER A 131 -14.49 -3.48 5.77
CA SER A 131 -14.39 -3.22 4.33
C SER A 131 -13.41 -2.09 4.08
N ASP A 132 -12.44 -2.30 3.19
CA ASP A 132 -11.56 -1.24 2.69
C ASP A 132 -12.24 -0.31 1.66
N MET A 133 -13.51 -0.57 1.34
CA MET A 133 -14.31 0.14 0.33
C MET A 133 -13.61 0.28 -1.04
N GLY A 134 -12.73 -0.66 -1.39
CA GLY A 134 -11.95 -0.64 -2.62
C GLY A 134 -10.82 0.41 -2.67
N GLN A 135 -10.45 1.00 -1.53
CA GLN A 135 -9.40 2.03 -1.49
C GLN A 135 -8.03 1.47 -1.88
N ASN A 136 -7.71 0.22 -1.50
CA ASN A 136 -6.46 -0.42 -1.91
C ASN A 136 -6.38 -0.60 -3.43
N LYS A 137 -7.49 -1.03 -4.05
CA LYS A 137 -7.59 -1.10 -5.51
C LYS A 137 -7.41 0.26 -6.16
N ARG A 138 -8.10 1.30 -5.69
CA ARG A 138 -7.99 2.67 -6.25
C ARG A 138 -6.57 3.21 -6.21
N ARG A 139 -5.82 2.96 -5.13
CA ARG A 139 -4.42 3.42 -5.03
C ARG A 139 -3.50 2.69 -6.00
N VAL A 140 -3.72 1.39 -6.15
CA VAL A 140 -2.97 0.57 -7.10
C VAL A 140 -3.30 1.00 -8.54
N ASP A 141 -4.58 1.24 -8.85
CA ASP A 141 -5.01 1.77 -10.15
C ASP A 141 -4.40 3.17 -10.41
N ALA A 142 -4.39 4.06 -9.41
CA ALA A 142 -3.79 5.39 -9.54
C ALA A 142 -2.27 5.33 -9.83
N LEU A 143 -1.55 4.39 -9.20
CA LEU A 143 -0.15 4.12 -9.52
C LEU A 143 0.00 3.59 -10.96
N LYS A 144 -0.82 2.61 -11.33
CA LYS A 144 -0.78 1.95 -12.64
C LYS A 144 -1.01 2.96 -13.79
N GLU A 145 -2.00 3.82 -13.67
CA GLU A 145 -2.32 4.87 -14.67
C GLU A 145 -1.17 5.85 -14.94
N ARG A 146 -0.27 6.02 -13.96
CA ARG A 146 0.84 7.00 -14.02
C ARG A 146 2.19 6.36 -14.30
N ILE A 147 2.26 5.03 -14.39
CA ILE A 147 3.47 4.33 -14.80
C ILE A 147 3.73 4.61 -16.28
N SER A 148 4.97 4.97 -16.59
CA SER A 148 5.45 5.26 -17.95
C SER A 148 5.68 4.02 -18.82
N LEU A 149 5.62 2.83 -18.24
CA LEU A 149 5.87 1.55 -18.91
C LEU A 149 4.57 0.92 -19.40
N GLN A 150 4.65 0.17 -20.50
CA GLN A 150 3.55 -0.69 -20.94
C GLN A 150 3.42 -1.87 -19.97
N ILE A 151 2.26 -1.96 -19.33
CA ILE A 151 1.92 -3.00 -18.37
C ILE A 151 0.68 -3.73 -18.86
N GLN A 152 0.72 -5.07 -18.84
CA GLN A 152 -0.46 -5.91 -19.05
C GLN A 152 -0.86 -6.58 -17.74
N VAL A 153 -2.10 -6.37 -17.29
CA VAL A 153 -2.61 -7.05 -16.08
C VAL A 153 -2.93 -8.50 -16.44
N ILE A 154 -2.29 -9.44 -15.75
CA ILE A 154 -2.43 -10.89 -16.01
C ILE A 154 -3.24 -11.62 -14.94
N ASN A 155 -3.30 -11.10 -13.71
CA ASN A 155 -4.10 -11.68 -12.62
C ASN A 155 -4.58 -10.58 -11.66
N VAL A 156 -5.80 -10.74 -11.12
CA VAL A 156 -6.39 -9.88 -10.10
C VAL A 156 -7.08 -10.75 -9.05
N ASN A 157 -6.84 -10.50 -7.77
CA ASN A 157 -7.44 -11.20 -6.63
C ASN A 157 -7.79 -10.21 -5.52
#